data_AF-A0A2R6A791-F1
#
_entry.id   AF-A0A2R6A791-F1
#
_cell.length_a   1.000
_cell.length_b   1.000
_cell.length_c   1.000
_cell.angle_alpha   90.00
_cell.angle_beta   90.00
_cell.angle_gamma   90.00
#
_symmetry.space_group_name_H-M   'P 1'
#
loop_
_entity.id
_entity.type
_entity.pdbx_description
1 polymer ?
#
loop_
_entity_poly.entity_id
_entity_poly.type
_entity_poly.pdbx_seq_one_letter_code
_entity_poly.pdbx_strand_id
1 'polypeptide(L)'
;MAILLNGFGLSLRKTSGFFGILPEPLSKSIVGEWTRKVEARLSFNPKPREYPVIGVDETVVKCGGGQPFYVWVAVDAERRQPIWLGVSLTRTTKNALRFLRRLRRRCLCE
;
A
#
# COMPACT_ATOMS: atom_id res chain seq x y z
N MET A 1 -7.66 -3.53 -6.85
CA MET A 1 -6.94 -2.23 -6.96
C MET A 1 -7.71 -1.09 -7.65
N ALA A 2 -8.22 -1.23 -8.88
CA ALA A 2 -8.93 -0.11 -9.54
C ALA A 2 -10.16 0.38 -8.76
N ILE A 3 -10.92 -0.53 -8.15
CA ILE A 3 -12.09 -0.21 -7.31
C ILE A 3 -11.66 0.39 -5.96
N LEU A 4 -10.57 -0.08 -5.34
CA LEU A 4 -10.05 0.46 -4.09
C LEU A 4 -9.42 1.85 -4.30
N LEU A 5 -8.61 2.05 -5.36
CA LEU A 5 -8.01 3.33 -5.72
C LEU A 5 -9.05 4.36 -6.20
N ASN A 6 -10.08 3.92 -6.93
CA ASN A 6 -11.25 4.75 -7.24
C ASN A 6 -12.08 5.08 -5.99
N GLY A 7 -12.22 4.12 -5.06
CA GLY A 7 -12.81 4.33 -3.73
C GLY A 7 -12.03 5.30 -2.84
N PHE A 8 -10.73 5.48 -3.10
CA PHE A 8 -9.86 6.49 -2.48
C PHE A 8 -9.88 7.86 -3.20
N GLY A 9 -10.79 8.08 -4.17
CA GLY A 9 -10.88 9.35 -4.91
C GLY A 9 -9.78 9.58 -5.95
N LEU A 10 -8.97 8.55 -6.24
CA LEU A 10 -7.96 8.61 -7.28
C LEU A 10 -8.57 8.10 -8.58
N SER A 11 -8.86 9.01 -9.51
CA SER A 11 -9.31 8.64 -10.85
C SER A 11 -8.31 7.67 -11.50
N LEU A 12 -8.79 6.78 -12.38
CA LEU A 12 -7.97 5.83 -13.13
C LEU A 12 -6.73 6.48 -13.79
N ARG A 13 -6.84 7.76 -14.16
CA ARG A 13 -5.76 8.59 -14.73
C ARG A 13 -4.70 9.01 -13.70
N LYS A 14 -5.10 9.31 -12.45
CA LYS A 14 -4.16 9.51 -11.34
C LYS A 14 -3.50 8.19 -10.96
N THR A 15 -4.22 7.08 -11.05
CA THR A 15 -3.69 5.73 -10.80
C THR A 15 -2.63 5.34 -11.82
N SER A 16 -2.85 5.62 -13.11
CA SER A 16 -1.84 5.38 -14.16
C SER A 16 -0.61 6.26 -14.00
N GLY A 17 -0.77 7.55 -13.65
CA GLY A 17 0.33 8.44 -13.28
C GLY A 17 1.07 7.98 -12.01
N PHE A 18 0.38 7.33 -11.08
CA PHE A 18 0.96 6.74 -9.87
C PHE A 18 1.91 5.57 -10.16
N PHE A 19 1.56 4.74 -11.14
CA PHE A 19 2.39 3.60 -11.57
C PHE A 19 3.45 3.98 -12.61
N GLY A 20 3.30 5.12 -13.30
CA GLY A 20 4.28 5.65 -14.24
C GLY A 20 5.53 6.28 -13.60
N ILE A 21 5.56 6.46 -12.27
CA ILE A 21 6.72 7.01 -11.54
C ILE A 21 7.77 5.93 -11.24
N LEU A 22 7.47 4.66 -11.47
CA LEU A 22 8.36 3.56 -11.15
C LEU A 22 9.41 3.37 -12.25
N PRO A 23 10.71 3.58 -11.97
CA PRO A 23 11.77 3.26 -12.92
C PRO A 23 11.95 1.75 -13.04
N GLU A 24 12.25 1.24 -14.24
CA GLU A 24 12.92 -0.06 -14.40
C GLU A 24 14.42 0.09 -14.05
N PRO A 25 15.10 -0.92 -13.45
CA PRO A 25 14.65 -1.99 -12.57
C PRO A 25 14.67 -1.54 -11.08
N LEU A 26 13.70 -2.01 -10.31
CA LEU A 26 13.53 -1.62 -8.91
C LEU A 26 14.51 -2.35 -7.99
N SER A 27 15.58 -1.66 -7.58
CA SER A 27 16.42 -2.10 -6.46
C SER A 27 15.65 -1.98 -5.12
N LYS A 28 16.12 -2.67 -4.07
CA LYS A 28 15.50 -2.61 -2.73
C LYS A 28 15.38 -1.18 -2.17
N SER A 29 16.33 -0.29 -2.49
CA SER A 29 16.31 1.10 -2.03
C SER A 29 15.21 1.92 -2.70
N ILE A 30 14.98 1.70 -4.01
CA ILE A 30 13.95 2.42 -4.79
C ILE A 30 12.55 2.08 -4.29
N VAL A 31 12.29 0.82 -3.90
CA VAL A 31 10.99 0.43 -3.33
C VAL A 31 10.71 1.13 -2.00
N GLY A 32 11.71 1.25 -1.13
CA GLY A 32 11.58 1.97 0.13
C GLY A 32 11.34 3.47 -0.06
N GLU A 33 12.01 4.08 -1.03
CA GLU A 33 11.79 5.48 -1.39
C GLU A 33 10.41 5.71 -2.03
N TRP A 34 10.00 4.84 -2.95
CA TRP A 34 8.67 4.89 -3.57
C TRP A 34 7.56 4.74 -2.54
N THR A 35 7.67 3.76 -1.64
CA THR A 35 6.71 3.55 -0.55
C THR A 35 6.55 4.81 0.29
N ARG A 36 7.66 5.46 0.69
CA ARG A 36 7.62 6.74 1.42
C ARG A 36 6.97 7.86 0.63
N LYS A 37 7.29 8.01 -0.66
CA LYS A 37 6.67 9.01 -1.55
C LYS A 37 5.16 8.80 -1.68
N VAL A 38 4.72 7.55 -1.79
CA VAL A 38 3.30 7.18 -1.85
C VAL A 38 2.60 7.48 -0.54
N GLU A 39 3.18 7.07 0.60
CA GLU A 39 2.63 7.36 1.93
C GLU A 39 2.46 8.86 2.17
N ALA A 40 3.46 9.66 1.78
CA ALA A 40 3.41 11.12 1.88
C ALA A 40 2.29 11.73 1.01
N ARG A 41 2.17 11.29 -0.26
CA ARG A 41 1.13 11.79 -1.17
C ARG A 41 -0.29 11.40 -0.79
N LEU A 42 -0.46 10.22 -0.22
CA LEU A 42 -1.76 9.74 0.23
C LEU A 42 -2.10 10.25 1.64
N SER A 43 -1.19 11.01 2.26
CA SER A 43 -1.35 11.61 3.58
C SER A 43 -1.90 10.59 4.57
N PHE A 44 -1.37 9.36 4.56
CA PHE A 44 -1.72 8.34 5.54
C PHE A 44 -1.19 8.78 6.89
N ASN A 45 -1.96 9.60 7.59
CA ASN A 45 -1.73 9.96 8.98
C ASN A 45 -2.86 9.38 9.84
N PRO A 46 -3.10 8.05 9.81
CA PRO A 46 -4.08 7.45 10.69
C PRO A 46 -3.56 7.67 12.12
N LYS A 47 -4.29 8.46 12.90
CA LYS A 47 -4.05 8.49 14.34
C LYS A 47 -4.23 7.06 14.86
N PRO A 48 -3.37 6.59 15.79
CA PRO A 48 -3.59 5.32 16.47
C PRO A 48 -5.03 5.28 16.99
N ARG A 49 -5.76 4.25 16.56
CA ARG A 49 -7.15 4.04 16.91
C ARG A 49 -7.48 2.56 16.76
N GLU A 50 -8.43 2.09 17.55
CA GLU A 50 -9.09 0.81 17.32
C GLU A 50 -9.95 0.83 16.05
N TYR A 51 -9.82 -0.23 15.27
CA TYR A 51 -10.60 -0.47 14.05
C TYR A 51 -11.39 -1.77 14.25
N PRO A 52 -12.74 -1.73 14.19
CA PRO A 52 -13.57 -2.92 14.43
C PRO A 52 -13.31 -4.04 13.42
N VAL A 53 -13.18 -3.67 12.14
CA VAL A 53 -12.92 -4.60 11.04
C VAL A 53 -11.91 -3.98 10.08
N ILE A 54 -10.80 -4.69 9.86
CA ILE A 54 -9.77 -4.29 8.91
C ILE A 54 -9.78 -5.25 7.73
N GLY A 55 -10.02 -4.72 6.53
CA GLY A 55 -9.79 -5.44 5.28
C GLY A 55 -8.33 -5.31 4.86
N VAL A 56 -7.70 -6.42 4.48
CA VAL A 56 -6.34 -6.42 3.93
C VAL A 56 -6.35 -7.12 2.57
N ASP A 57 -5.77 -6.47 1.57
CA ASP A 57 -5.64 -7.04 0.22
C ASP A 57 -4.18 -6.94 -0.28
N GLU A 58 -3.76 -7.95 -1.04
CA GLU A 58 -2.49 -8.01 -1.76
C GLU A 58 -2.78 -7.96 -3.26
N THR A 59 -2.19 -6.99 -3.96
CA THR A 59 -2.23 -6.95 -5.43
C THR A 59 -0.84 -7.00 -6.02
N VAL A 60 -0.67 -7.85 -7.03
CA VAL A 60 0.53 -7.90 -7.88
C VAL A 60 0.45 -6.81 -8.93
N VAL A 61 1.49 -5.98 -9.02
CA VAL A 61 1.63 -4.94 -10.04
C VAL A 61 2.83 -5.27 -10.92
N LYS A 62 2.58 -5.30 -12.23
CA LYS A 62 3.60 -5.47 -13.26
C LYS A 62 3.82 -4.11 -13.91
N CYS A 63 4.99 -3.50 -13.71
CA CYS A 63 5.45 -2.39 -14.53
C CYS A 63 6.35 -2.96 -15.62
N GLY A 64 6.36 -2.32 -16.80
CA GLY A 64 6.94 -2.81 -18.06
C GLY A 64 8.12 -3.77 -17.90
N GLY A 65 8.05 -4.93 -18.56
CA GLY A 65 9.11 -5.95 -18.73
C GLY A 65 9.78 -6.56 -17.47
N GLY A 66 9.68 -5.91 -16.32
CA GLY A 66 10.53 -6.12 -15.16
C GLY A 66 9.87 -6.94 -14.07
N GLN A 67 10.58 -7.06 -12.94
CA GLN A 67 10.13 -7.85 -11.81
C GLN A 67 8.84 -7.26 -11.22
N PRO A 68 7.78 -8.08 -11.00
CA PRO A 68 6.57 -7.61 -10.36
C PRO A 68 6.83 -7.19 -8.92
N PHE A 69 6.05 -6.23 -8.43
CA PHE A 69 6.01 -5.86 -7.03
C PHE A 69 4.61 -6.11 -6.46
N TYR A 70 4.56 -6.31 -5.15
CA TYR A 70 3.36 -6.69 -4.42
C TYR A 70 2.99 -5.52 -3.52
N VAL A 71 1.82 -4.94 -3.78
CA VAL A 71 1.26 -3.83 -3.02
C VAL A 71 0.23 -4.38 -2.06
N TRP A 72 0.34 -3.99 -0.81
CA TRP A 72 -0.53 -4.38 0.28
C TRP A 72 -1.31 -3.15 0.73
N VAL A 73 -2.61 -3.28 0.92
CA VAL A 73 -3.45 -2.20 1.42
C VAL A 73 -4.29 -2.71 2.57
N ALA A 74 -4.30 -1.96 3.67
CA ALA A 74 -5.18 -2.18 4.81
C ALA A 74 -6.20 -1.04 4.90
N VAL A 75 -7.47 -1.37 5.09
CA VAL A 75 -8.59 -0.42 5.15
C VAL A 75 -9.47 -0.68 6.35
N ASP A 76 -9.98 0.39 6.96
CA ASP A 76 -11.14 0.34 7.84
C ASP A 76 -12.35 -0.01 6.96
N ALA A 77 -12.90 -1.22 7.15
CA ALA A 77 -13.99 -1.71 6.31
C ALA A 77 -15.30 -0.93 6.53
N GLU A 78 -15.51 -0.38 7.74
CA GLU A 78 -16.71 0.40 8.05
C GLU A 78 -16.64 1.79 7.44
N ARG A 79 -15.53 2.50 7.67
CA ARG A 79 -15.35 3.89 7.20
C ARG A 79 -14.87 3.97 5.77
N ARG A 80 -14.46 2.85 5.18
CA ARG A 80 -13.82 2.76 3.85
C ARG A 80 -12.59 3.66 3.74
N GLN A 81 -11.88 3.83 4.85
CA GLN A 81 -10.70 4.68 4.93
C GLN A 81 -9.42 3.83 4.96
N PRO A 82 -8.36 4.25 4.24
CA PRO A 82 -7.11 3.53 4.25
C PRO A 82 -6.40 3.71 5.59
N ILE A 83 -5.92 2.61 6.15
CA ILE A 83 -5.11 2.59 7.37
C ILE A 83 -3.64 2.53 6.99
N TRP A 84 -3.26 1.68 6.03
CA TRP A 84 -1.86 1.48 5.70
C TRP A 84 -1.65 0.96 4.28
N LEU A 85 -0.54 1.37 3.68
CA LEU A 85 -0.05 0.85 2.41
C LEU A 85 1.35 0.29 2.60
N GLY A 86 1.65 -0.82 1.94
CA GLY A 86 2.95 -1.47 2.01
C GLY A 86 3.33 -2.09 0.69
N VAL A 87 4.63 -2.32 0.50
CA VAL A 87 5.18 -2.76 -0.78
C VAL A 87 6.27 -3.79 -0.52
N SER A 88 6.31 -4.83 -1.36
CA SER A 88 7.36 -5.84 -1.33
C SER A 88 7.76 -6.28 -2.74
N LEU A 89 9.02 -6.66 -2.92
CA LEU A 89 9.55 -7.17 -4.19
C LEU A 89 9.30 -8.67 -4.42
N THR A 90 8.93 -9.39 -3.37
CA THR A 90 8.70 -10.84 -3.41
C THR A 90 7.43 -11.21 -2.67
N ARG A 91 6.75 -12.26 -3.14
CA ARG A 91 5.59 -12.83 -2.46
C ARG A 91 6.05 -13.86 -1.46
N THR A 92 6.11 -13.50 -0.19
CA THR A 92 6.50 -14.43 0.88
C THR A 92 5.66 -14.20 2.13
N THR A 93 5.43 -15.27 2.89
CA THR A 93 4.77 -15.20 4.21
C THR A 93 5.49 -14.22 5.15
N LYS A 94 6.82 -14.11 5.03
CA LYS A 94 7.64 -13.15 5.79
C LYS A 94 7.24 -11.69 5.48
N ASN A 95 6.94 -11.36 4.23
CA ASN A 95 6.50 -10.02 3.84
C ASN A 95 5.07 -9.74 4.32
N ALA A 96 4.16 -10.72 4.21
CA ALA A 96 2.81 -10.62 4.76
C ALA A 96 2.83 -10.36 6.28
N LEU A 97 3.58 -11.17 7.04
CA LEU A 97 3.73 -10.99 8.49
C LEU A 97 4.37 -9.64 8.84
N ARG A 98 5.36 -9.19 8.06
CA ARG A 98 5.97 -7.87 8.24
C ARG A 98 4.95 -6.74 8.06
N PHE A 99 4.09 -6.84 7.04
CA PHE A 99 3.03 -5.88 6.79
C PHE A 99 2.05 -5.85 7.96
N LEU A 100 1.53 -7.01 8.39
CA LEU A 100 0.57 -7.10 9.51
C LEU A 100 1.15 -6.59 10.83
N ARG A 101 2.44 -6.86 11.13
CA ARG A 101 3.10 -6.31 12.33
C ARG A 101 3.25 -4.78 12.30
N ARG A 102 3.41 -4.19 11.12
CA ARG A 102 3.46 -2.73 10.95
C ARG A 102 2.07 -2.12 11.04
N LEU A 103 1.07 -2.78 10.46
CA LEU A 103 -0.33 -2.41 10.58
C LEU A 103 -0.79 -2.41 12.04
N ARG A 104 -0.50 -3.48 12.80
CA ARG A 104 -0.88 -3.58 14.23
C ARG A 104 -0.37 -2.40 15.06
N ARG A 105 0.86 -1.93 14.80
CA ARG A 105 1.42 -0.75 15.48
C ARG A 105 0.66 0.56 15.22
N ARG A 106 -0.18 0.61 14.18
CA ARG A 106 -1.07 1.75 13.87
C ARG A 106 -2.48 1.58 14.41
N CYS A 107 -2.84 0.38 14.84
CA CYS A 107 -4.16 0.05 15.36
C CYS A 107 -4.19 -0.01 16.90
N LEU A 108 -3.02 -0.03 17.55
CA LEU A 108 -2.91 0.01 19.00
C LEU A 108 -2.77 1.48 19.43
N CYS A 109 -3.70 1.97 20.24
CA CYS A 109 -3.49 3.17 21.03
C CYS A 109 -2.46 2.86 22.13
N GLU A 110 -1.45 3.72 22.31
CA GLU A 110 -0.70 3.78 23.58
C GLU A 110 -1.51 4.55 24.62
#